data_AF-A0A9Q0K398-F1
#
_entry.id   AF-A0A9Q0K398-F1
#
_cell.length_a   1.000
_cell.length_b   1.000
_cell.length_c   1.000
_cell.angle_alpha   90.00
_cell.angle_beta   90.00
_cell.angle_gamma   90.00
#
_symmetry.space_group_name_H-M   'P 1'
#
loop_
_entity.id
_entity.type
_entity.pdbx_description
1 polymer ?
#
loop_
_entity_poly.entity_id
_entity_poly.type
_entity_poly.pdbx_seq_one_letter_code
_entity_poly.pdbx_strand_id
1 'polypeptide(L)'
;MCIAAFIWQAHPLYEFLLLQNRDEYHNRPTKSVSWWEDSDILGGRDELAGGTWLACTREGRLAFLTNVLELHIHPEAKSRGDLPVRFLESKKSPMEFAKEVGKEADQYNGFNLIVADLSSKTMVYVSNRPKGQLATIEVVSPGIHVLSNARLDSPWPKVEHLGGNFKHLLGKYGEGEVPVEQMVEDLMRDTIKADESRLPHICSTEWELELSSVFVEVDTQLGRYGTRSTAALSLTANGEVSFYETYLEDETWKEQTVSFQIIKKFMDPHRLSDFLTGFATRAYLVPGPATFIQTQITYEFSGYGAAHPPVSSPYRGSYIIRVRDHRCVILLGLDSLMPYLSSLMPSSVRIASGYSRCGGFEISRDRFTMGSTREAQMVALMWDDQIVALFIPCRVPTAIEAYDRWYRFGLPS
;
A
#
# COMPACT_ATOMS: atom_id res chain seq x y z
N MET A 1 19.47 6.58 17.19
CA MET A 1 19.82 6.89 15.77
C MET A 1 19.39 5.67 14.98
N CYS A 2 19.07 5.80 13.71
CA CYS A 2 18.64 4.65 12.90
C CYS A 2 19.10 4.85 11.47
N ILE A 3 19.19 3.75 10.72
CA ILE A 3 19.38 3.75 9.27
C ILE A 3 18.47 2.70 8.62
N ALA A 4 17.94 3.03 7.45
CA ALA A 4 17.08 2.18 6.65
C ALA A 4 17.49 2.24 5.18
N ALA A 5 17.47 1.10 4.50
CA ALA A 5 17.52 1.02 3.04
C ALA A 5 16.27 0.29 2.55
N PHE A 6 15.58 0.84 1.56
CA PHE A 6 14.36 0.24 1.05
C PHE A 6 14.19 0.42 -0.45
N ILE A 7 13.45 -0.50 -1.05
CA ILE A 7 12.97 -0.42 -2.41
C ILE A 7 11.45 -0.32 -2.40
N TRP A 8 10.94 0.63 -3.17
CA TRP A 8 9.52 0.95 -3.23
C TRP A 8 9.05 0.93 -4.68
N GLN A 9 8.09 0.06 -5.00
CA GLN A 9 7.49 -0.05 -6.35
C GLN A 9 8.51 -0.13 -7.50
N ALA A 10 9.68 -0.74 -7.25
CA ALA A 10 10.78 -0.78 -8.20
C ALA A 10 11.43 -2.17 -8.33
N HIS A 11 10.81 -3.21 -7.76
CA HIS A 11 11.24 -4.60 -7.90
C HIS A 11 10.11 -5.44 -8.53
N PRO A 12 10.42 -6.39 -9.43
CA PRO A 12 9.40 -7.23 -10.07
C PRO A 12 8.70 -8.17 -9.08
N LEU A 13 9.43 -8.68 -8.08
CA LEU A 13 8.88 -9.61 -7.08
C LEU A 13 8.32 -8.91 -5.83
N TYR A 14 8.95 -7.81 -5.40
CA TYR A 14 8.67 -7.15 -4.13
C TYR A 14 8.02 -5.79 -4.39
N GLU A 15 6.78 -5.60 -3.93
CA GLU A 15 6.17 -4.26 -3.95
C GLU A 15 6.88 -3.33 -2.96
N PHE A 16 7.39 -3.91 -1.87
CA PHE A 16 8.22 -3.23 -0.88
C PHE A 16 9.23 -4.20 -0.27
N LEU A 17 10.47 -3.75 -0.07
CA LEU A 17 11.47 -4.45 0.74
C LEU A 17 12.28 -3.40 1.51
N LEU A 18 12.44 -3.61 2.81
CA LEU A 18 13.13 -2.73 3.74
C LEU A 18 14.12 -3.51 4.58
N LEU A 19 15.29 -2.90 4.82
CA LEU A 19 16.22 -3.24 5.87
C LEU A 19 16.33 -2.04 6.82
N GLN A 20 16.34 -2.26 8.13
CA GLN A 20 16.46 -1.17 9.10
C GLN A 20 17.26 -1.59 10.34
N ASN A 21 18.24 -0.77 10.71
CA ASN A 21 18.88 -0.81 12.02
C ASN A 21 18.23 0.21 12.96
N ARG A 22 17.91 -0.24 14.17
CA ARG A 22 17.60 0.62 15.31
C ARG A 22 18.82 0.73 16.20
N ASP A 23 19.40 1.93 16.25
CA ASP A 23 20.49 2.27 17.16
C ASP A 23 19.95 3.00 18.39
N GLU A 24 20.20 2.42 19.56
CA GLU A 24 19.67 2.91 20.81
C GLU A 24 20.51 2.35 21.97
N TYR A 25 20.41 2.93 23.15
CA TYR A 25 21.02 2.36 24.34
C TYR A 25 20.51 0.93 24.58
N HIS A 26 21.45 0.02 24.85
CA HIS A 26 21.15 -1.41 25.06
C HIS A 26 20.31 -1.64 26.31
N ASN A 27 20.50 -0.79 27.32
CA ASN A 27 19.72 -0.83 28.57
C ASN A 27 18.30 -0.24 28.46
N ARG A 28 17.91 0.33 27.31
CA ARG A 28 16.55 0.85 27.12
C ARG A 28 15.56 -0.32 27.04
N PRO A 29 14.53 -0.41 27.90
CA PRO A 29 13.54 -1.48 27.80
C PRO A 29 12.85 -1.51 26.43
N THR A 30 12.77 -2.68 25.79
CA THR A 30 12.27 -2.83 24.42
C THR A 30 11.79 -4.26 24.21
N LYS A 31 10.60 -4.41 23.62
CA LYS A 31 10.11 -5.69 23.12
C LYS A 31 10.44 -5.86 21.65
N SER A 32 10.79 -7.08 21.31
CA SER A 32 11.05 -7.52 19.94
C SER A 32 9.78 -7.48 19.08
N VAL A 33 9.95 -7.63 17.77
CA VAL A 33 8.85 -7.65 16.79
C VAL A 33 7.84 -8.73 17.16
N SER A 34 6.61 -8.29 17.41
CA SER A 34 5.47 -9.16 17.75
C SER A 34 4.17 -8.42 17.47
N TRP A 35 3.07 -9.16 17.38
CA TRP A 35 1.74 -8.55 17.36
C TRP A 35 1.46 -7.95 18.73
N TRP A 36 1.03 -6.69 18.74
CA TRP A 36 0.68 -6.00 19.98
C TRP A 36 -0.66 -6.54 20.51
N GLU A 37 -0.77 -6.75 21.82
CA GLU A 37 -1.95 -7.40 22.42
C GLU A 37 -3.25 -6.59 22.21
N ASP A 38 -3.14 -5.26 22.16
CA ASP A 38 -4.27 -4.33 22.14
C ASP A 38 -4.50 -3.66 20.77
N SER A 39 -3.78 -4.07 19.71
CA SER A 39 -3.89 -3.44 18.39
C SER A 39 -3.47 -4.36 17.24
N ASP A 40 -3.87 -4.02 16.02
CA ASP A 40 -3.44 -4.73 14.80
C ASP A 40 -2.00 -4.36 14.36
N ILE A 41 -1.16 -3.92 15.30
CA ILE A 41 0.22 -3.51 15.02
C ILE A 41 1.15 -4.70 15.17
N LEU A 42 1.97 -4.94 14.14
CA LEU A 42 3.13 -5.83 14.18
C LEU A 42 4.40 -4.97 14.12
N GLY A 43 5.22 -5.03 15.17
CA GLY A 43 6.50 -4.35 15.20
C GLY A 43 7.12 -4.35 16.59
N GLY A 44 8.38 -3.93 16.67
CA GLY A 44 9.06 -3.79 17.95
C GLY A 44 8.46 -2.65 18.78
N ARG A 45 8.52 -2.75 20.11
CA ARG A 45 7.91 -1.78 21.02
C ARG A 45 8.94 -1.20 21.98
N ASP A 46 9.02 0.12 22.01
CA ASP A 46 9.76 0.85 23.04
C ASP A 46 8.94 0.83 24.32
N GLU A 47 9.40 0.13 25.36
CA GLU A 47 8.64 0.00 26.61
C GLU A 47 8.74 1.24 27.49
N LEU A 48 9.75 2.10 27.28
CA LEU A 48 9.89 3.33 28.06
C LEU A 48 8.95 4.41 27.54
N ALA A 49 8.88 4.60 26.23
CA ALA A 49 8.05 5.64 25.62
C ALA A 49 6.71 5.14 25.06
N GLY A 50 6.49 3.82 25.01
CA GLY A 50 5.28 3.19 24.50
C GLY A 50 5.13 3.15 22.97
N GLY A 51 6.10 3.69 22.23
CA GLY A 51 6.04 3.83 20.76
C GLY A 51 6.76 2.72 19.98
N THR A 52 6.98 2.96 18.68
CA THR A 52 7.73 2.05 17.78
C THR A 52 8.65 2.82 16.82
N TRP A 53 9.62 2.13 16.24
CA TRP A 53 10.54 2.64 15.21
C TRP A 53 10.26 2.08 13.81
N LEU A 54 9.58 0.94 13.73
CA LEU A 54 9.11 0.28 12.52
C LEU A 54 7.98 -0.68 12.88
N ALA A 55 6.85 -0.52 12.22
CA ALA A 55 5.73 -1.43 12.36
C ALA A 55 4.80 -1.40 11.14
N CYS A 56 4.02 -2.46 10.98
CA CYS A 56 2.99 -2.59 9.97
C CYS A 56 1.69 -3.18 10.54
N THR A 57 0.65 -3.26 9.71
CA THR A 57 -0.67 -3.81 10.06
C THR A 57 -1.11 -4.85 9.03
N ARG A 58 -2.12 -5.65 9.36
CA ARG A 58 -2.71 -6.64 8.45
C ARG A 58 -3.36 -6.01 7.22
N GLU A 59 -3.78 -4.76 7.30
CA GLU A 59 -4.40 -3.98 6.23
C GLU A 59 -3.36 -3.38 5.26
N GLY A 60 -2.07 -3.59 5.52
CA GLY A 60 -1.00 -3.04 4.67
C GLY A 60 -0.68 -1.58 4.96
N ARG A 61 -0.94 -1.09 6.18
CA ARG A 61 -0.34 0.16 6.66
C ARG A 61 1.07 -0.13 7.15
N LEU A 62 1.99 0.77 6.85
CA LEU A 62 3.40 0.68 7.25
C LEU A 62 3.86 2.05 7.73
N ALA A 63 4.62 2.09 8.82
CA ALA A 63 5.33 3.29 9.23
C ALA A 63 6.67 2.96 9.86
N PHE A 64 7.66 3.79 9.58
CA PHE A 64 8.97 3.75 10.23
C PHE A 64 9.56 5.14 10.32
N LEU A 65 10.51 5.31 11.24
CA LEU A 65 11.16 6.58 11.47
C LEU A 65 12.66 6.45 11.68
N THR A 66 13.34 7.57 11.49
CA THR A 66 14.70 7.78 11.98
C THR A 66 14.76 9.12 12.72
N ASN A 67 15.66 9.21 13.71
CA ASN A 67 15.94 10.47 14.38
C ASN A 67 16.86 11.32 13.48
N VAL A 68 16.64 12.63 13.44
CA VAL A 68 17.60 13.57 12.84
C VAL A 68 18.72 13.83 13.86
N LEU A 69 19.98 13.76 13.41
CA LEU A 69 21.14 14.11 14.23
C LEU A 69 21.16 15.61 14.46
N GLU A 70 21.13 16.03 15.71
CA GLU A 70 21.20 17.43 16.10
C GLU A 70 21.79 17.58 17.51
N LEU A 71 22.47 18.70 17.75
CA LEU A 71 23.07 19.01 19.06
C LEU A 71 22.03 19.35 20.13
N HIS A 72 20.96 20.06 19.73
CA HIS A 72 20.01 20.63 20.66
C HIS A 72 18.67 19.90 20.60
N ILE A 73 18.47 19.04 21.61
CA ILE A 73 17.21 18.34 21.87
C ILE A 73 16.40 19.08 22.93
N HIS A 74 15.09 19.09 22.76
CA HIS A 74 14.13 19.58 23.73
C HIS A 74 13.73 18.42 24.67
N PRO A 75 14.02 18.49 25.99
CA PRO A 75 13.74 17.40 26.92
C PRO A 75 12.25 17.08 27.06
N GLU A 76 11.41 18.12 27.00
CA GLU A 76 9.94 18.03 27.13
C GLU A 76 9.23 17.72 25.80
N ALA A 77 9.97 17.41 24.73
CA ALA A 77 9.36 17.06 23.45
C ALA A 77 8.66 15.69 23.54
N LYS A 78 7.57 15.55 22.78
CA LYS A 78 6.89 14.27 22.62
C LYS A 78 7.83 13.22 22.02
N SER A 79 7.63 11.96 22.43
CA SER A 79 8.36 10.85 21.82
C SER A 79 8.01 10.71 20.34
N ARG A 80 9.01 10.66 19.47
CA ARG A 80 8.82 10.46 18.03
C ARG A 80 8.20 9.10 17.71
N GLY A 81 8.43 8.09 18.56
CA GLY A 81 7.88 6.75 18.41
C GLY A 81 6.35 6.67 18.50
N ASP A 82 5.70 7.74 18.96
CA ASP A 82 4.23 7.91 18.93
C ASP A 82 3.70 8.09 17.49
N LEU A 83 4.49 8.71 16.60
CA LEU A 83 4.04 9.06 15.25
C LEU A 83 3.67 7.83 14.39
N PRO A 84 4.48 6.75 14.34
CA PRO A 84 4.10 5.54 13.62
C PRO A 84 2.86 4.88 14.22
N VAL A 85 2.76 4.78 15.56
CA VAL A 85 1.61 4.17 16.24
C VAL A 85 0.32 4.90 15.87
N ARG A 86 0.31 6.23 15.99
CA ARG A 86 -0.84 7.06 15.61
C ARG A 86 -1.22 6.91 14.14
N PHE A 87 -0.26 6.75 13.24
CA PHE A 87 -0.58 6.48 11.84
C PHE A 87 -1.28 5.13 11.71
N LEU A 88 -0.68 4.07 12.25
CA LEU A 88 -1.14 2.69 12.11
C LEU A 88 -2.55 2.48 12.72
N GLU A 89 -2.88 3.16 13.80
CA GLU A 89 -4.20 3.13 14.43
C GLU A 89 -5.24 4.04 13.74
N SER A 90 -4.79 5.00 12.93
CA SER A 90 -5.68 5.90 12.21
C SER A 90 -6.23 5.30 10.92
N LYS A 91 -7.35 5.85 10.45
CA LYS A 91 -7.92 5.55 9.12
C LYS A 91 -7.56 6.59 8.05
N LYS A 92 -6.68 7.55 8.37
CA LYS A 92 -6.31 8.68 7.49
C LYS A 92 -5.37 8.20 6.39
N SER A 93 -5.54 8.64 5.15
CA SER A 93 -4.55 8.37 4.10
C SER A 93 -3.15 8.89 4.52
N PRO A 94 -2.05 8.33 3.96
CA PRO A 94 -0.69 8.80 4.26
C PRO A 94 -0.53 10.32 4.15
N MET A 95 -1.12 10.94 3.13
CA MET A 95 -1.05 12.39 2.91
C MET A 95 -1.88 13.19 3.93
N GLU A 96 -3.06 12.72 4.31
CA GLU A 96 -3.88 13.38 5.33
C GLU A 96 -3.18 13.34 6.70
N PHE A 97 -2.63 12.18 7.07
CA PHE A 97 -1.87 12.03 8.31
C PHE A 97 -0.60 12.90 8.29
N ALA A 98 0.15 12.92 7.19
CA ALA A 98 1.34 13.75 7.05
C ALA A 98 1.05 15.24 7.24
N LYS A 99 -0.05 15.75 6.68
CA LYS A 99 -0.49 17.14 6.86
C LYS A 99 -0.90 17.46 8.29
N GLU A 100 -1.43 16.48 9.03
CA GLU A 100 -1.72 16.63 10.46
C GLU A 100 -0.44 16.74 11.27
N VAL A 101 0.49 15.80 11.08
CA VAL A 101 1.80 15.81 11.74
C VAL A 101 2.55 17.10 11.45
N GLY A 102 2.50 17.60 10.21
CA GLY A 102 3.12 18.87 9.83
C GLY A 102 2.66 20.09 10.63
N LYS A 103 1.44 20.08 11.19
CA LYS A 103 0.90 21.18 12.01
C LYS A 103 1.40 21.16 13.46
N GLU A 104 1.85 20.01 13.94
CA GLU A 104 2.32 19.82 15.32
C GLU A 104 3.78 19.35 15.37
N ALA A 105 4.48 19.45 14.23
CA ALA A 105 5.83 18.94 14.03
C ALA A 105 6.86 19.53 15.02
N ASP A 106 6.61 20.75 15.49
CA ASP A 106 7.43 21.47 16.48
C ASP A 106 7.33 20.90 17.90
N GLN A 107 6.35 20.03 18.17
CA GLN A 107 6.21 19.35 19.47
C GLN A 107 7.19 18.17 19.63
N TYR A 108 7.92 17.83 18.57
CA TYR A 108 8.84 16.69 18.51
C TYR A 108 10.28 17.16 18.27
N ASN A 109 11.24 16.42 18.81
CA ASN A 109 12.64 16.54 18.37
C ASN A 109 12.80 16.12 16.90
N GLY A 110 13.97 16.36 16.31
CA GLY A 110 14.22 16.13 14.89
C GLY A 110 13.88 14.71 14.46
N PHE A 111 13.04 14.58 13.43
CA PHE A 111 12.61 13.28 12.92
C PHE A 111 12.51 13.25 11.40
N ASN A 112 12.61 12.03 10.89
CA ASN A 112 12.18 11.62 9.57
C ASN A 112 11.16 10.51 9.75
N LEU A 113 9.99 10.66 9.14
CA LEU A 113 8.90 9.71 9.23
C LEU A 113 8.52 9.28 7.82
N ILE A 114 8.40 7.98 7.62
CA ILE A 114 7.78 7.39 6.45
C ILE A 114 6.47 6.76 6.88
N VAL A 115 5.39 7.13 6.18
CA VAL A 115 4.07 6.51 6.32
C VAL A 115 3.62 6.01 4.96
N ALA A 116 3.13 4.78 4.90
CA ALA A 116 2.70 4.16 3.66
C ALA A 116 1.40 3.38 3.83
N ASP A 117 0.61 3.41 2.77
CA ASP A 117 -0.54 2.54 2.56
C ASP A 117 -0.27 1.73 1.29
N LEU A 118 -0.03 0.44 1.49
CA LEU A 118 0.33 -0.51 0.45
C LEU A 118 -0.87 -0.78 -0.47
N SER A 119 -2.10 -0.70 0.05
CA SER A 119 -3.32 -0.87 -0.76
C SER A 119 -3.50 0.28 -1.75
N SER A 120 -3.20 1.52 -1.32
CA SER A 120 -3.25 2.69 -2.20
C SER A 120 -1.93 2.98 -2.92
N LYS A 121 -0.91 2.14 -2.73
CA LYS A 121 0.45 2.31 -3.27
C LYS A 121 1.00 3.72 -3.05
N THR A 122 0.72 4.29 -1.87
CA THR A 122 1.10 5.66 -1.52
C THR A 122 2.06 5.63 -0.33
N MET A 123 3.19 6.30 -0.48
CA MET A 123 4.18 6.50 0.58
C MET A 123 4.49 7.98 0.69
N VAL A 124 4.51 8.50 1.92
CA VAL A 124 4.77 9.91 2.21
C VAL A 124 5.89 10.01 3.24
N TYR A 125 6.85 10.85 2.91
CA TYR A 125 7.95 11.28 3.76
C TYR A 125 7.57 12.58 4.48
N VAL A 126 7.85 12.62 5.79
CA VAL A 126 7.64 13.80 6.63
C VAL A 126 8.88 14.09 7.46
N SER A 127 9.31 15.34 7.50
CA SER A 127 10.37 15.77 8.41
C SER A 127 10.10 17.16 8.96
N ASN A 128 10.40 17.36 10.25
CA ASN A 128 10.33 18.66 10.92
C ASN A 128 11.66 19.42 10.86
N ARG A 129 12.53 19.08 9.91
CA ARG A 129 13.81 19.74 9.68
C ARG A 129 13.92 20.23 8.22
N PRO A 130 14.68 21.33 7.98
CA PRO A 130 15.42 22.15 8.95
C PRO A 130 14.52 22.99 9.87
N LYS A 131 15.03 23.38 11.06
CA LYS A 131 14.26 24.20 12.03
C LYS A 131 13.91 25.58 11.43
N GLY A 132 12.76 26.13 11.83
CA GLY A 132 12.30 27.45 11.39
C GLY A 132 11.65 27.47 9.99
N GLN A 133 11.47 26.31 9.38
CA GLN A 133 10.70 26.13 8.15
C GLN A 133 9.47 25.27 8.43
N LEU A 134 8.49 25.32 7.52
CA LEU A 134 7.38 24.37 7.54
C LEU A 134 7.91 22.94 7.40
N ALA A 135 7.23 21.98 8.04
CA ALA A 135 7.56 20.58 7.89
C ALA A 135 7.58 20.17 6.42
N THR A 136 8.63 19.44 6.02
CA THR A 136 8.74 18.84 4.69
C THR A 136 7.73 17.70 4.61
N ILE A 137 6.89 17.70 3.58
CA ILE A 137 5.92 16.63 3.29
C ILE A 137 6.02 16.30 1.81
N GLU A 138 6.47 15.09 1.47
CA GLU A 138 6.78 14.70 0.11
C GLU A 138 6.26 13.29 -0.18
N VAL A 139 5.69 13.09 -1.38
CA VAL A 139 5.38 11.73 -1.84
C VAL A 139 6.68 11.06 -2.25
N VAL A 140 6.93 9.87 -1.72
CA VAL A 140 8.13 9.08 -2.05
C VAL A 140 7.91 8.45 -3.42
N SER A 141 8.79 8.77 -4.35
CA SER A 141 8.79 8.20 -5.70
C SER A 141 9.13 6.71 -5.67
N PRO A 142 8.71 5.91 -6.66
CA PRO A 142 9.26 4.58 -6.85
C PRO A 142 10.78 4.60 -7.02
N GLY A 143 11.48 3.68 -6.38
CA GLY A 143 12.94 3.61 -6.43
C GLY A 143 13.59 2.94 -5.23
N ILE A 144 14.92 3.01 -5.21
CA ILE A 144 15.75 2.65 -4.06
C ILE A 144 16.00 3.93 -3.26
N HIS A 145 15.80 3.84 -1.96
CA HIS A 145 15.95 4.94 -1.03
C HIS A 145 16.74 4.50 0.20
N VAL A 146 17.46 5.44 0.78
CA VAL A 146 18.18 5.23 2.04
C VAL A 146 17.91 6.40 2.97
N LEU A 147 17.49 6.09 4.18
CA LEU A 147 17.14 7.05 5.20
C LEU A 147 18.01 6.82 6.43
N SER A 148 18.82 7.80 6.79
CA SER A 148 19.56 7.80 8.05
C SER A 148 19.18 9.01 8.90
N ASN A 149 20.14 9.72 9.50
CA ASN A 149 19.88 10.74 10.51
C ASN A 149 19.91 12.17 9.96
N ALA A 150 19.71 12.30 8.66
CA ALA A 150 19.43 13.54 7.96
C ALA A 150 18.21 13.35 7.07
N ARG A 151 18.00 14.20 6.08
CA ARG A 151 16.89 14.07 5.13
C ARG A 151 16.99 12.77 4.33
N LEU A 152 15.85 12.27 3.85
CA LEU A 152 15.79 11.15 2.89
C LEU A 152 16.79 11.34 1.74
N ASP A 153 17.56 10.28 1.44
CA ASP A 153 18.59 10.24 0.40
C ASP A 153 19.69 11.31 0.52
N SER A 154 19.95 11.79 1.74
CA SER A 154 21.09 12.68 2.00
C SER A 154 22.41 11.97 1.68
N PRO A 155 23.42 12.66 1.10
CA PRO A 155 24.68 12.06 0.64
C PRO A 155 25.66 11.83 1.79
N TRP A 156 25.20 11.25 2.89
CA TRP A 156 26.08 10.86 4.00
C TRP A 156 26.88 9.63 3.61
N PRO A 157 28.14 9.49 4.04
CA PRO A 157 29.00 8.38 3.63
C PRO A 157 28.36 7.00 3.84
N LYS A 158 27.75 6.74 5.00
CA LYS A 158 27.04 5.48 5.25
C LYS A 158 25.77 5.28 4.43
N VAL A 159 25.12 6.37 4.05
CA VAL A 159 23.93 6.32 3.18
C VAL A 159 24.33 5.91 1.77
N GLU A 160 25.38 6.52 1.22
CA GLU A 160 25.91 6.17 -0.10
C GLU A 160 26.47 4.74 -0.12
N HIS A 161 27.21 4.36 0.92
CA HIS A 161 27.80 3.03 1.08
C HIS A 161 26.73 1.94 1.14
N LEU A 162 25.75 2.09 2.05
CA LEU A 162 24.64 1.14 2.15
C LEU A 162 23.82 1.10 0.88
N GLY A 163 23.50 2.25 0.28
CA GLY A 163 22.72 2.33 -0.95
C GLY A 163 23.41 1.68 -2.14
N GLY A 164 24.72 1.85 -2.28
CA GLY A 164 25.53 1.19 -3.30
C GLY A 164 25.53 -0.32 -3.14
N ASN A 165 25.79 -0.83 -1.93
CA ASN A 165 25.84 -2.26 -1.65
C ASN A 165 24.45 -2.91 -1.78
N PHE A 166 23.39 -2.24 -1.31
CA PHE A 166 22.01 -2.70 -1.44
C PHE A 166 21.61 -2.81 -2.92
N LYS A 167 21.92 -1.79 -3.73
CA LYS A 167 21.67 -1.81 -5.19
C LYS A 167 22.46 -2.93 -5.89
N HIS A 168 23.72 -3.13 -5.52
CA HIS A 168 24.55 -4.19 -6.08
C HIS A 168 23.96 -5.58 -5.78
N LEU A 169 23.58 -5.81 -4.52
CA LEU A 169 23.04 -7.08 -4.07
C LEU A 169 21.68 -7.37 -4.72
N LEU A 170 20.78 -6.39 -4.82
CA LEU A 170 19.53 -6.53 -5.60
C LEU A 170 19.81 -6.89 -7.06
N GLY A 171 20.80 -6.24 -7.69
CA GLY A 171 21.21 -6.56 -9.06
C GLY A 171 21.72 -8.00 -9.26
N LYS A 172 22.33 -8.59 -8.23
CA LYS A 172 22.81 -9.98 -8.23
C LYS A 172 21.65 -10.99 -8.28
N TYR A 173 20.56 -10.73 -7.57
CA TYR A 173 19.39 -11.63 -7.51
C TYR A 173 18.40 -11.37 -8.66
N GLY A 174 18.41 -10.17 -9.25
CA GLY A 174 17.59 -9.85 -10.42
C GLY A 174 16.10 -9.95 -10.11
N GLU A 175 15.40 -10.89 -10.77
CA GLU A 175 13.98 -11.14 -10.53
C GLU A 175 13.70 -12.26 -9.51
N GLY A 176 14.76 -12.89 -8.99
CA GLY A 176 14.67 -13.99 -8.04
C GLY A 176 14.34 -13.53 -6.61
N GLU A 177 14.03 -14.52 -5.76
CA GLU A 177 13.90 -14.31 -4.32
C GLU A 177 15.23 -13.88 -3.70
N VAL A 178 15.14 -12.90 -2.81
CA VAL A 178 16.27 -12.40 -2.04
C VAL A 178 16.32 -13.15 -0.70
N PRO A 179 17.46 -13.74 -0.33
CA PRO A 179 17.65 -14.31 1.00
C PRO A 179 17.77 -13.17 2.02
N VAL A 180 16.65 -12.76 2.60
CA VAL A 180 16.56 -11.58 3.50
C VAL A 180 17.49 -11.67 4.71
N GLU A 181 17.65 -12.85 5.30
CA GLU A 181 18.56 -13.09 6.43
C GLU A 181 20.02 -12.82 6.02
N GLN A 182 20.46 -13.38 4.90
CA GLN A 182 21.82 -13.14 4.37
C GLN A 182 22.01 -11.67 3.98
N MET A 183 20.98 -11.02 3.43
CA MET A 183 21.03 -9.61 3.08
C MET A 183 21.17 -8.72 4.33
N VAL A 184 20.51 -9.08 5.44
CA VAL A 184 20.70 -8.42 6.73
C VAL A 184 22.14 -8.58 7.20
N GLU A 185 22.69 -9.80 7.17
CA GLU A 185 24.07 -10.04 7.60
C GLU A 185 25.09 -9.28 6.73
N ASP A 186 24.95 -9.35 5.40
CA ASP A 186 25.90 -8.77 4.45
C ASP A 186 25.88 -7.23 4.44
N LEU A 187 24.74 -6.61 4.73
CA LEU A 187 24.55 -5.16 4.56
C LEU A 187 24.42 -4.41 5.88
N MET A 188 23.69 -4.97 6.84
CA MET A 188 23.27 -4.23 8.03
C MET A 188 24.20 -4.45 9.23
N ARG A 189 25.11 -5.43 9.17
CA ARG A 189 26.21 -5.64 10.15
C ARG A 189 27.50 -4.88 9.79
N ASP A 190 27.46 -4.03 8.77
CA ASP A 190 28.65 -3.33 8.30
C ASP A 190 29.15 -2.26 9.28
N THR A 191 30.35 -2.48 9.83
CA THR A 191 31.02 -1.60 10.80
C THR A 191 31.99 -0.60 10.16
N ILE A 192 32.04 -0.49 8.83
CA ILE A 192 32.94 0.45 8.13
C ILE A 192 32.57 1.89 8.53
N LYS A 193 33.54 2.61 9.09
CA LYS A 193 33.44 4.02 9.47
C LYS A 193 33.69 4.92 8.26
N ALA A 194 33.13 6.12 8.27
CA ALA A 194 33.43 7.14 7.28
C ALA A 194 34.84 7.72 7.46
N ASP A 195 35.37 8.30 6.39
CA ASP A 195 36.53 9.19 6.48
C ASP A 195 36.14 10.46 7.25
N GLU A 196 36.97 10.90 8.20
CA GLU A 196 36.72 12.09 9.04
C GLU A 196 36.42 13.35 8.23
N SER A 197 37.05 13.52 7.06
CA SER A 197 36.86 14.67 6.17
C SER A 197 35.48 14.71 5.51
N ARG A 198 34.73 13.61 5.57
CA ARG A 198 33.40 13.46 4.98
C ARG A 198 32.27 13.47 6.02
N LEU A 199 32.59 13.72 7.28
CA LEU A 199 31.61 13.80 8.36
C LEU A 199 30.73 15.06 8.22
N PRO A 200 29.50 15.04 8.75
CA PRO A 200 28.55 16.13 8.55
C PRO A 200 28.84 17.39 9.37
N HIS A 201 29.78 17.35 10.33
CA HIS A 201 30.20 18.48 11.16
C HIS A 201 29.05 19.14 11.93
N ILE A 202 28.11 18.34 12.42
CA ILE A 202 26.98 18.73 13.26
C ILE A 202 27.39 18.71 14.74
N CYS A 203 28.17 17.72 15.17
CA CYS A 203 28.63 17.54 16.54
C CYS A 203 30.14 17.20 16.58
N SER A 204 30.66 16.69 17.71
CA SER A 204 32.10 16.41 17.82
C SER A 204 32.52 15.34 16.83
N THR A 205 33.69 15.52 16.19
CA THR A 205 34.24 14.58 15.21
C THR A 205 34.30 13.16 15.74
N GLU A 206 34.74 12.99 17.00
CA GLU A 206 34.78 11.69 17.69
C GLU A 206 33.40 11.01 17.68
N TRP A 207 32.35 11.75 18.08
CA TRP A 207 31.00 11.20 18.14
C TRP A 207 30.43 10.90 16.75
N GLU A 208 30.68 11.77 15.77
CA GLU A 208 30.22 11.54 14.40
C GLU A 208 30.90 10.36 13.74
N LEU A 209 32.21 10.21 13.95
CA LEU A 209 32.97 9.06 13.50
C LEU A 209 32.38 7.79 14.11
N GLU A 210 32.09 7.80 15.42
CA GLU A 210 31.50 6.66 16.11
C GLU A 210 30.16 6.21 15.50
N LEU A 211 29.32 7.16 15.09
CA LEU A 211 28.01 6.94 14.49
C LEU A 211 28.01 6.78 12.96
N SER A 212 29.19 6.77 12.34
CA SER A 212 29.34 6.83 10.89
C SER A 212 29.24 5.49 10.16
N SER A 213 29.11 4.37 10.87
CA SER A 213 28.87 3.04 10.29
C SER A 213 27.38 2.72 10.17
N VAL A 214 27.06 1.65 9.42
CA VAL A 214 25.69 1.12 9.31
C VAL A 214 25.31 0.38 10.60
N PHE A 215 26.22 -0.47 11.09
CA PHE A 215 26.14 -1.10 12.39
C PHE A 215 26.94 -0.29 13.40
N VAL A 216 26.24 0.32 14.35
CA VAL A 216 26.82 1.25 15.33
C VAL A 216 27.12 0.53 16.61
N GLU A 217 28.31 0.71 17.16
CA GLU A 217 28.69 0.21 18.48
C GLU A 217 29.61 1.21 19.17
N VAL A 218 29.15 1.76 20.30
CA VAL A 218 29.86 2.81 21.03
C VAL A 218 29.68 2.62 22.52
N ASP A 219 30.79 2.62 23.26
CA ASP A 219 30.75 2.67 24.72
C ASP A 219 30.67 4.13 25.18
N THR A 220 29.63 4.46 25.95
CA THR A 220 29.44 5.79 26.51
C THR A 220 29.47 5.75 28.04
N GLN A 221 29.58 6.91 28.68
CA GLN A 221 29.48 7.01 30.14
C GLN A 221 28.14 6.53 30.71
N LEU A 222 27.08 6.49 29.88
CA LEU A 222 25.74 6.04 30.25
C LEU A 222 25.48 4.56 29.94
N GLY A 223 26.48 3.86 29.37
CA GLY A 223 26.39 2.48 28.91
C GLY A 223 26.61 2.34 27.41
N ARG A 224 26.46 1.11 26.91
CA ARG A 224 26.63 0.78 25.50
C ARG A 224 25.47 1.32 24.66
N TYR A 225 25.80 2.07 23.63
CA TYR A 225 24.89 2.61 22.64
C TYR A 225 25.22 2.01 21.28
N GLY A 226 24.21 1.50 20.58
CA GLY A 226 24.48 0.87 19.29
C GLY A 226 23.26 0.22 18.67
N THR A 227 23.51 -0.41 17.52
CA THR A 227 22.52 -1.21 16.82
C THR A 227 22.14 -2.40 17.70
N ARG A 228 20.86 -2.46 18.05
CA ARG A 228 20.32 -3.50 18.94
C ARG A 228 19.12 -4.26 18.39
N SER A 229 18.65 -3.84 17.22
CA SER A 229 17.63 -4.53 16.43
C SER A 229 17.90 -4.20 14.97
N THR A 230 17.90 -5.25 14.15
CA THR A 230 18.02 -5.18 12.71
C THR A 230 16.85 -5.94 12.11
N ALA A 231 16.03 -5.24 11.35
CA ALA A 231 14.81 -5.75 10.77
C ALA A 231 14.90 -5.84 9.25
N ALA A 232 14.30 -6.87 8.67
CA ALA A 232 13.93 -6.93 7.27
C ALA A 232 12.43 -7.10 7.14
N LEU A 233 11.79 -6.26 6.31
CA LEU A 233 10.37 -6.35 6.01
C LEU A 233 10.19 -6.42 4.50
N SER A 234 9.64 -7.53 4.01
CA SER A 234 9.32 -7.71 2.60
C SER A 234 7.81 -7.84 2.39
N LEU A 235 7.35 -7.30 1.28
CA LEU A 235 6.01 -7.48 0.73
C LEU A 235 6.15 -7.93 -0.71
N THR A 236 5.63 -9.11 -1.03
CA THR A 236 5.60 -9.60 -2.40
C THR A 236 4.35 -9.12 -3.14
N ALA A 237 4.37 -9.21 -4.47
CA ALA A 237 3.22 -8.86 -5.31
C ALA A 237 1.94 -9.68 -5.02
N ASN A 238 2.07 -10.86 -4.42
CA ASN A 238 0.92 -11.69 -4.07
C ASN A 238 0.23 -11.23 -2.76
N GLY A 239 0.85 -10.32 -1.99
CA GLY A 239 0.33 -9.83 -0.71
C GLY A 239 0.96 -10.50 0.53
N GLU A 240 1.95 -11.37 0.35
CA GLU A 240 2.70 -11.98 1.44
C GLU A 240 3.67 -11.00 2.07
N VAL A 241 3.59 -10.89 3.39
CA VAL A 241 4.51 -10.13 4.22
C VAL A 241 5.38 -11.09 5.02
N SER A 242 6.68 -10.83 5.01
CA SER A 242 7.65 -11.45 5.92
C SER A 242 8.38 -10.36 6.69
N PHE A 243 8.31 -10.43 8.03
CA PHE A 243 8.96 -9.51 8.94
C PHE A 243 9.98 -10.29 9.78
N TYR A 244 11.24 -10.24 9.35
CA TYR A 244 12.39 -10.81 10.05
C TYR A 244 13.03 -9.77 10.98
N GLU A 245 13.49 -10.20 12.14
CA GLU A 245 14.28 -9.39 13.06
C GLU A 245 15.38 -10.23 13.72
N THR A 246 16.60 -9.70 13.74
CA THR A 246 17.64 -10.07 14.71
C THR A 246 17.78 -8.96 15.76
N TYR A 247 17.73 -9.28 17.04
CA TYR A 247 17.69 -8.30 18.13
C TYR A 247 18.48 -8.75 19.35
N LEU A 248 18.92 -7.77 20.13
CA LEU A 248 19.68 -8.00 21.36
C LEU A 248 18.73 -8.12 22.56
N GLU A 249 18.80 -9.27 23.23
CA GLU A 249 18.13 -9.53 24.52
C GLU A 249 19.13 -10.19 25.47
N ASP A 250 19.31 -9.61 26.66
CA ASP A 250 20.27 -10.07 27.67
C ASP A 250 21.69 -10.32 27.09
N GLU A 251 22.20 -9.35 26.32
CA GLU A 251 23.50 -9.39 25.63
C GLU A 251 23.65 -10.54 24.60
N THR A 252 22.55 -11.22 24.26
CA THR A 252 22.53 -12.30 23.28
C THR A 252 21.69 -11.89 22.08
N TRP A 253 22.21 -12.13 20.88
CA TRP A 253 21.44 -11.94 19.65
C TRP A 253 20.44 -13.09 19.48
N LYS A 254 19.17 -12.72 19.32
CA LYS A 254 18.06 -13.62 19.02
C LYS A 254 17.48 -13.26 17.67
N GLU A 255 16.80 -14.22 17.06
CA GLU A 255 16.22 -14.06 15.73
C GLU A 255 14.77 -14.55 15.72
N GLN A 256 13.95 -13.91 14.90
CA GLN A 256 12.58 -14.33 14.66
C GLN A 256 12.06 -13.83 13.32
N THR A 257 11.04 -14.52 12.82
CA THR A 257 10.31 -14.13 11.62
C THR A 257 8.82 -14.26 11.86
N VAL A 258 8.06 -13.22 11.51
CA VAL A 258 6.60 -13.25 11.49
C VAL A 258 6.13 -13.06 10.05
N SER A 259 5.40 -14.05 9.54
CA SER A 259 4.82 -14.01 8.19
C SER A 259 3.30 -13.97 8.23
N PHE A 260 2.70 -13.22 7.32
CA PHE A 260 1.24 -13.14 7.18
C PHE A 260 0.85 -12.64 5.78
N GLN A 261 -0.45 -12.73 5.47
CA GLN A 261 -1.02 -12.19 4.23
C GLN A 261 -1.73 -10.87 4.52
N ILE A 262 -1.52 -9.86 3.68
CA ILE A 262 -2.29 -8.62 3.75
C ILE A 262 -3.74 -8.92 3.43
N ILE A 263 -4.63 -8.49 4.31
CA ILE A 263 -6.07 -8.51 4.07
C ILE A 263 -6.37 -7.38 3.09
N LYS A 264 -6.35 -7.68 1.79
CA LYS A 264 -6.83 -6.73 0.78
C LYS A 264 -8.30 -6.46 1.07
N LYS A 265 -8.60 -5.26 1.57
CA LYS A 265 -9.97 -4.74 1.54
C LYS A 265 -10.32 -4.60 0.07
N PHE A 266 -11.04 -5.59 -0.47
CA PHE A 266 -11.78 -5.38 -1.70
C PHE A 266 -12.54 -4.06 -1.55
N MET A 267 -12.51 -3.24 -2.61
CA MET A 267 -13.28 -2.01 -2.65
C MET A 267 -14.65 -2.27 -2.04
N ASP A 268 -14.98 -1.50 -1.00
CA ASP A 268 -16.32 -1.45 -0.45
C ASP A 268 -17.31 -1.44 -1.62
N PRO A 269 -18.29 -2.35 -1.70
CA PRO A 269 -19.31 -2.34 -2.76
C PRO A 269 -19.95 -0.95 -2.93
N HIS A 270 -20.01 -0.15 -1.86
CA HIS A 270 -20.44 1.25 -1.91
C HIS A 270 -19.47 2.17 -2.66
N ARG A 271 -18.16 1.97 -2.55
CA ARG A 271 -17.14 2.71 -3.32
C ARG A 271 -17.03 2.24 -4.77
N LEU A 272 -17.34 0.98 -5.07
CA LEU A 272 -17.48 0.50 -6.45
C LEU A 272 -18.68 1.16 -7.14
N SER A 273 -19.79 1.32 -6.43
CA SER A 273 -20.93 2.14 -6.85
C SER A 273 -20.50 3.58 -7.14
N ASP A 274 -19.78 4.23 -6.22
CA ASP A 274 -19.34 5.62 -6.36
C ASP A 274 -18.38 5.83 -7.55
N PHE A 275 -17.42 4.91 -7.72
CA PHE A 275 -16.49 4.89 -8.85
C PHE A 275 -17.21 4.73 -10.19
N LEU A 276 -18.23 3.87 -10.25
CA LEU A 276 -19.06 3.67 -11.45
C LEU A 276 -20.02 4.84 -11.69
N THR A 277 -20.54 5.50 -10.65
CA THR A 277 -21.34 6.73 -10.78
C THR A 277 -20.51 7.96 -11.15
N GLY A 278 -19.18 7.97 -10.94
CA GLY A 278 -18.31 9.02 -11.46
C GLY A 278 -18.31 9.10 -13.00
N PHE A 279 -18.60 7.98 -13.67
CA PHE A 279 -18.73 7.88 -15.12
C PHE A 279 -20.19 8.02 -15.61
N ALA A 280 -21.18 7.99 -14.71
CA ALA A 280 -22.60 8.03 -15.05
C ALA A 280 -23.29 9.21 -14.35
N THR A 281 -23.76 10.16 -15.15
CA THR A 281 -24.51 11.36 -14.79
C THR A 281 -25.51 11.17 -13.62
N ARG A 282 -25.58 12.18 -12.72
CA ARG A 282 -26.38 12.24 -11.48
C ARG A 282 -27.76 11.57 -11.57
N ALA A 283 -28.01 10.58 -10.71
CA ALA A 283 -29.34 10.05 -10.43
C ALA A 283 -29.85 10.57 -9.07
N TYR A 284 -31.08 11.07 -9.00
CA TYR A 284 -31.74 11.42 -7.74
C TYR A 284 -32.63 10.25 -7.27
N LEU A 285 -32.53 9.90 -5.98
CA LEU A 285 -33.36 8.88 -5.33
C LEU A 285 -34.65 9.52 -4.78
N VAL A 286 -35.81 8.96 -5.11
CA VAL A 286 -37.08 9.26 -4.42
C VAL A 286 -37.54 7.99 -3.71
N PRO A 287 -37.89 8.02 -2.41
CA PRO A 287 -38.31 6.82 -1.69
C PRO A 287 -39.78 6.50 -2.00
N GLY A 288 -40.02 5.30 -2.54
CA GLY A 288 -41.33 4.72 -2.77
C GLY A 288 -41.22 3.24 -3.19
N PRO A 289 -42.26 2.43 -3.03
CA PRO A 289 -42.23 1.02 -3.44
C PRO A 289 -42.11 0.95 -4.97
N ALA A 290 -40.92 0.58 -5.44
CA ALA A 290 -40.57 0.34 -6.85
C ALA A 290 -41.13 1.40 -7.83
N THR A 291 -40.49 2.57 -7.88
CA THR A 291 -40.74 3.53 -8.98
C THR A 291 -39.60 3.45 -9.98
N PHE A 292 -39.90 3.08 -11.22
CA PHE A 292 -38.96 3.12 -12.35
C PHE A 292 -38.63 4.58 -12.69
N ILE A 293 -37.33 4.91 -12.79
CA ILE A 293 -36.89 6.23 -13.26
C ILE A 293 -36.36 6.07 -14.68
N GLN A 294 -37.06 6.65 -15.65
CA GLN A 294 -36.61 6.77 -17.04
C GLN A 294 -35.81 8.07 -17.18
N THR A 295 -34.49 7.98 -17.38
CA THR A 295 -33.65 9.16 -17.67
C THR A 295 -33.32 9.23 -19.16
N GLN A 296 -33.69 10.33 -19.81
CA GLN A 296 -33.12 10.73 -21.10
C GLN A 296 -31.74 11.35 -20.84
N ILE A 297 -30.71 10.81 -21.49
CA ILE A 297 -29.36 11.40 -21.49
C ILE A 297 -29.26 12.29 -22.72
N THR A 298 -29.13 13.61 -22.52
CA THR A 298 -28.78 14.57 -23.57
C THR A 298 -27.28 14.84 -23.45
N TYR A 299 -26.51 14.55 -24.49
CA TYR A 299 -25.08 14.90 -24.55
C TYR A 299 -24.94 16.34 -25.06
N GLU A 300 -24.39 17.26 -24.26
CA GLU A 300 -23.88 18.54 -24.75
C GLU A 300 -22.38 18.38 -25.05
N PHE A 301 -22.02 18.38 -26.34
CA PHE A 301 -20.62 18.45 -26.77
C PHE A 301 -20.20 19.93 -26.85
N SER A 302 -19.41 20.42 -25.89
CA SER A 302 -18.64 21.65 -26.06
C SER A 302 -17.38 21.32 -26.86
N GLY A 303 -17.37 21.70 -28.15
CA GLY A 303 -16.34 21.29 -29.09
C GLY A 303 -15.00 22.04 -29.01
N TYR A 304 -13.95 21.37 -29.49
CA TYR A 304 -12.91 21.95 -30.34
C TYR A 304 -12.37 20.85 -31.28
N GLY A 305 -12.55 21.03 -32.59
CA GLY A 305 -11.63 20.51 -33.62
C GLY A 305 -11.81 19.08 -34.15
N ALA A 306 -12.55 18.98 -35.26
CA ALA A 306 -12.35 18.09 -36.42
C ALA A 306 -12.89 16.62 -36.42
N ALA A 307 -13.74 16.40 -37.45
CA ALA A 307 -14.18 15.16 -38.11
C ALA A 307 -15.20 14.25 -37.39
N HIS A 308 -16.49 14.49 -37.66
CA HIS A 308 -17.61 13.56 -37.40
C HIS A 308 -17.75 12.49 -38.50
N PRO A 309 -18.13 11.25 -38.16
CA PRO A 309 -19.01 10.41 -38.96
C PRO A 309 -20.47 10.45 -38.43
N PRO A 310 -21.46 10.04 -39.25
CA PRO A 310 -22.87 10.40 -39.06
C PRO A 310 -23.54 9.67 -37.89
N VAL A 311 -24.46 10.40 -37.25
CA VAL A 311 -25.37 9.90 -36.22
C VAL A 311 -26.37 8.92 -36.84
N SER A 312 -26.33 7.66 -36.41
CA SER A 312 -27.42 6.70 -36.62
C SER A 312 -27.46 5.63 -35.52
N SER A 313 -28.01 5.98 -34.35
CA SER A 313 -28.83 5.07 -33.54
C SER A 313 -29.42 5.84 -32.35
N PRO A 314 -30.74 5.94 -32.21
CA PRO A 314 -31.35 6.37 -30.96
C PRO A 314 -31.26 5.22 -29.94
N TYR A 315 -31.23 5.54 -28.65
CA TYR A 315 -31.20 4.60 -27.50
C TYR A 315 -29.83 3.98 -27.15
N ARG A 316 -28.95 4.78 -26.53
CA ARG A 316 -27.90 4.28 -25.62
C ARG A 316 -28.08 4.93 -24.25
N GLY A 317 -28.92 4.31 -23.44
CA GLY A 317 -29.01 4.60 -22.00
C GLY A 317 -28.26 3.50 -21.25
N SER A 318 -27.35 3.88 -20.35
CA SER A 318 -26.78 2.99 -19.35
C SER A 318 -27.73 2.95 -18.16
N TYR A 319 -28.08 1.75 -17.71
CA TYR A 319 -28.95 1.57 -16.54
C TYR A 319 -28.15 0.93 -15.41
N ILE A 320 -28.31 1.46 -14.20
CA ILE A 320 -27.84 0.85 -12.97
C ILE A 320 -29.09 0.37 -12.22
N ILE A 321 -29.26 -0.95 -12.11
CA ILE A 321 -30.35 -1.54 -11.32
C ILE A 321 -29.76 -2.01 -9.99
N ARG A 322 -30.20 -1.40 -8.89
CA ARG A 322 -29.89 -1.84 -7.53
C ARG A 322 -30.99 -2.77 -7.03
N VAL A 323 -30.71 -4.06 -6.95
CA VAL A 323 -31.67 -5.06 -6.44
C VAL A 323 -31.65 -5.04 -4.91
N ARG A 324 -32.82 -5.25 -4.29
CA ARG A 324 -33.14 -4.90 -2.89
C ARG A 324 -32.37 -5.68 -1.80
N ASP A 325 -31.52 -6.64 -2.17
CA ASP A 325 -30.68 -7.41 -1.24
C ASP A 325 -29.19 -7.30 -1.60
N HIS A 326 -28.65 -6.07 -1.57
CA HIS A 326 -27.24 -5.65 -1.43
C HIS A 326 -26.07 -6.40 -2.12
N ARG A 327 -26.29 -7.44 -2.93
CA ARG A 327 -25.25 -8.38 -3.37
C ARG A 327 -25.04 -8.44 -4.87
N CYS A 328 -25.81 -7.70 -5.66
CA CYS A 328 -25.65 -7.71 -7.12
C CYS A 328 -25.88 -6.31 -7.72
N VAL A 329 -24.94 -5.89 -8.57
CA VAL A 329 -25.06 -4.70 -9.43
C VAL A 329 -25.19 -5.22 -10.87
N ILE A 330 -26.30 -4.88 -11.53
CA ILE A 330 -26.51 -5.19 -12.94
C ILE A 330 -26.09 -3.98 -13.76
N LEU A 331 -25.10 -4.18 -14.64
CA LEU A 331 -24.60 -3.15 -15.56
C LEU A 331 -25.05 -3.49 -16.98
N LEU A 332 -25.87 -2.61 -17.57
CA LEU A 332 -26.38 -2.77 -18.93
C LEU A 332 -25.63 -1.85 -19.91
N GLY A 333 -25.09 -2.45 -20.99
CA GLY A 333 -24.65 -1.73 -22.18
C GLY A 333 -23.21 -1.20 -22.20
N LEU A 334 -22.22 -2.11 -22.21
CA LEU A 334 -20.79 -1.74 -22.38
C LEU A 334 -20.05 -2.75 -23.28
N ASP A 335 -20.46 -2.86 -24.54
CA ASP A 335 -19.75 -3.69 -25.54
C ASP A 335 -18.30 -3.24 -25.78
N SER A 336 -17.92 -2.03 -25.34
CA SER A 336 -16.61 -1.40 -25.59
C SER A 336 -15.63 -1.40 -24.41
N LEU A 337 -16.00 -1.90 -23.22
CA LEU A 337 -15.19 -1.79 -21.99
C LEU A 337 -14.62 -3.13 -21.49
N MET A 338 -15.06 -4.26 -22.04
CA MET A 338 -14.62 -5.60 -21.66
C MET A 338 -13.10 -5.84 -21.76
N PRO A 339 -12.39 -5.36 -22.82
CA PRO A 339 -10.93 -5.52 -22.90
C PRO A 339 -10.15 -4.77 -21.80
N TYR A 340 -10.75 -3.73 -21.23
CA TYR A 340 -10.12 -2.89 -20.20
C TYR A 340 -10.36 -3.42 -18.79
N LEU A 341 -11.48 -4.11 -18.57
CA LEU A 341 -11.78 -4.74 -17.28
C LEU A 341 -10.95 -6.00 -17.05
N SER A 342 -10.64 -6.77 -18.10
CA SER A 342 -9.79 -7.96 -17.97
C SER A 342 -8.35 -7.66 -17.56
N SER A 343 -7.81 -6.46 -17.85
CA SER A 343 -6.46 -6.07 -17.45
C SER A 343 -6.37 -5.51 -16.04
N LEU A 344 -7.51 -5.21 -15.41
CA LEU A 344 -7.60 -4.63 -14.06
C LEU A 344 -8.02 -5.64 -12.99
N MET A 345 -8.36 -6.88 -13.37
CA MET A 345 -8.91 -7.88 -12.46
C MET A 345 -7.86 -8.89 -11.97
N PRO A 346 -7.85 -9.24 -10.67
CA PRO A 346 -6.96 -10.26 -10.11
C PRO A 346 -7.22 -11.65 -10.71
N SER A 347 -6.21 -12.53 -10.69
CA SER A 347 -6.28 -13.93 -11.17
C SER A 347 -7.34 -14.79 -10.48
N SER A 348 -7.83 -14.37 -9.31
CA SER A 348 -8.91 -15.02 -8.55
C SER A 348 -10.31 -14.73 -9.09
N VAL A 349 -10.46 -13.68 -9.91
CA VAL A 349 -11.74 -13.34 -10.55
C VAL A 349 -11.84 -14.06 -11.88
N ARG A 350 -12.86 -14.91 -12.02
CA ARG A 350 -13.12 -15.63 -13.28
C ARG A 350 -14.21 -14.92 -14.06
N ILE A 351 -13.96 -14.71 -15.35
CA ILE A 351 -14.96 -14.23 -16.30
C ILE A 351 -15.66 -15.46 -16.88
N ALA A 352 -16.95 -15.62 -16.59
CA ALA A 352 -17.79 -16.63 -17.22
C ALA A 352 -18.65 -15.95 -18.30
N SER A 353 -18.59 -16.45 -19.53
CA SER A 353 -19.50 -16.05 -20.59
C SER A 353 -20.46 -17.21 -20.91
N GLY A 354 -21.73 -16.87 -21.10
CA GLY A 354 -22.77 -17.84 -21.46
C GLY A 354 -23.50 -17.41 -22.72
N TYR A 355 -23.85 -18.39 -23.55
CA TYR A 355 -24.74 -18.20 -24.69
C TYR A 355 -26.12 -18.71 -24.31
N SER A 356 -27.15 -17.87 -24.46
CA SER A 356 -28.53 -18.31 -24.34
C SER A 356 -29.03 -18.77 -25.72
N ARG A 357 -29.10 -20.08 -25.95
CA ARG A 357 -30.06 -20.63 -26.92
C ARG A 357 -31.39 -20.82 -26.21
N CYS A 358 -32.48 -20.35 -26.83
CA CYS A 358 -33.84 -20.52 -26.33
C CYS A 358 -34.06 -21.98 -25.88
N GLY A 359 -34.01 -22.24 -24.56
CA GLY A 359 -34.32 -23.56 -23.98
C GLY A 359 -33.31 -24.18 -23.00
N GLY A 360 -32.14 -23.59 -22.73
CA GLY A 360 -31.24 -24.14 -21.69
C GLY A 360 -29.96 -23.31 -21.50
N PHE A 361 -29.49 -23.23 -20.25
CA PHE A 361 -28.22 -22.58 -19.89
C PHE A 361 -27.11 -23.63 -19.77
N GLU A 362 -26.01 -23.45 -20.50
CA GLU A 362 -24.77 -24.21 -20.33
C GLU A 362 -23.62 -23.22 -20.07
N ILE A 363 -22.95 -23.34 -18.93
CA ILE A 363 -21.77 -22.53 -18.59
C ILE A 363 -20.53 -23.25 -19.12
N SER A 364 -19.91 -22.72 -20.19
CA SER A 364 -18.64 -23.23 -20.71
C SER A 364 -17.47 -22.58 -19.97
N ARG A 365 -16.48 -23.39 -19.58
CA ARG A 365 -15.27 -22.95 -18.86
C ARG A 365 -14.07 -22.62 -19.77
N ASP A 366 -14.19 -22.76 -21.10
CA ASP A 366 -13.02 -22.72 -21.99
C ASP A 366 -12.99 -21.62 -23.06
N ARG A 367 -11.74 -21.25 -23.38
CA ARG A 367 -11.17 -20.15 -24.19
C ARG A 367 -12.00 -19.51 -25.31
N PHE A 368 -11.78 -18.20 -25.43
CA PHE A 368 -12.18 -17.31 -26.53
C PHE A 368 -11.90 -17.87 -27.93
N THR A 369 -12.94 -17.92 -28.75
CA THR A 369 -12.87 -17.70 -30.21
C THR A 369 -13.99 -16.74 -30.60
N MET A 370 -13.65 -15.58 -31.18
CA MET A 370 -14.64 -14.64 -31.72
C MET A 370 -15.26 -15.22 -32.99
N GLY A 371 -16.37 -15.95 -32.84
CA GLY A 371 -17.25 -16.36 -33.92
C GLY A 371 -18.42 -15.38 -34.07
N SER A 372 -18.63 -14.87 -35.27
CA SER A 372 -19.74 -13.98 -35.62
C SER A 372 -21.08 -14.72 -35.60
N THR A 373 -21.77 -14.76 -34.45
CA THR A 373 -23.18 -15.14 -34.42
C THR A 373 -23.99 -14.21 -33.51
N ARG A 374 -25.23 -13.96 -33.94
CA ARG A 374 -26.20 -13.02 -33.35
C ARG A 374 -26.80 -13.54 -32.03
N GLU A 375 -25.97 -13.86 -31.05
CA GLU A 375 -26.43 -14.35 -29.73
C GLU A 375 -26.11 -13.32 -28.63
N ALA A 376 -27.04 -13.15 -27.69
CA ALA A 376 -26.87 -12.25 -26.55
C ALA A 376 -25.86 -12.85 -25.57
N GLN A 377 -24.69 -12.22 -25.43
CA GLN A 377 -23.59 -12.67 -24.59
C GLN A 377 -23.74 -12.13 -23.16
N MET A 378 -24.24 -12.92 -22.21
CA MET A 378 -24.18 -12.52 -20.80
C MET A 378 -22.77 -12.80 -20.25
N VAL A 379 -22.21 -11.82 -19.52
CA VAL A 379 -20.93 -11.97 -18.82
C VAL A 379 -21.17 -11.87 -17.32
N ALA A 380 -20.75 -12.87 -16.56
CA ALA A 380 -20.80 -12.87 -15.11
C ALA A 380 -19.38 -12.78 -14.54
N LEU A 381 -19.19 -11.92 -13.53
CA LEU A 381 -17.99 -11.94 -12.71
C LEU A 381 -18.24 -12.84 -11.51
N MET A 382 -17.38 -13.83 -11.32
CA MET A 382 -17.45 -14.75 -10.19
C MET A 382 -16.25 -14.63 -9.26
N TRP A 383 -16.52 -14.71 -7.96
CA TRP A 383 -15.51 -14.84 -6.90
C TRP A 383 -16.01 -15.89 -5.89
N ASP A 384 -15.16 -16.87 -5.55
CA ASP A 384 -15.48 -18.00 -4.67
C ASP A 384 -16.83 -18.68 -5.01
N ASP A 385 -17.03 -18.98 -6.29
CA ASP A 385 -18.24 -19.58 -6.87
C ASP A 385 -19.53 -18.77 -6.68
N GLN A 386 -19.44 -17.48 -6.32
CA GLN A 386 -20.58 -16.56 -6.25
C GLN A 386 -20.53 -15.48 -7.34
N ILE A 387 -21.70 -15.16 -7.91
CA ILE A 387 -21.85 -14.08 -8.90
C ILE A 387 -21.84 -12.74 -8.19
N VAL A 388 -20.83 -11.91 -8.46
CA VAL A 388 -20.66 -10.57 -7.88
C VAL A 388 -21.10 -9.44 -8.82
N ALA A 389 -21.10 -9.69 -10.13
CA ALA A 389 -21.64 -8.76 -11.11
C ALA A 389 -22.15 -9.49 -12.35
N LEU A 390 -23.18 -8.93 -12.99
CA LEU A 390 -23.79 -9.47 -14.20
C LEU A 390 -23.88 -8.37 -15.27
N PHE A 391 -23.32 -8.65 -16.43
CA PHE A 391 -23.34 -7.78 -17.60
C PHE A 391 -24.24 -8.41 -18.65
N ILE A 392 -25.24 -7.65 -19.10
CA ILE A 392 -26.15 -8.08 -20.14
C ILE A 392 -26.03 -7.07 -21.30
N PRO A 393 -25.69 -7.50 -22.52
CA PRO A 393 -25.65 -6.62 -23.67
C PRO A 393 -27.07 -6.14 -23.93
N CYS A 394 -27.26 -4.83 -23.94
CA CYS A 394 -28.54 -4.23 -24.28
C CYS A 394 -28.77 -4.36 -25.79
N ARG A 395 -29.18 -5.54 -26.22
CA ARG A 395 -29.99 -5.70 -27.41
C ARG A 395 -31.24 -6.46 -27.01
N VAL A 396 -32.36 -5.75 -27.10
CA VAL A 396 -33.75 -6.22 -27.02
C VAL A 396 -34.37 -6.21 -25.60
N PRO A 397 -35.60 -5.68 -25.43
CA PRO A 397 -36.35 -5.68 -24.16
C PRO A 397 -36.65 -7.07 -23.56
N THR A 398 -36.39 -8.16 -24.30
CA THR A 398 -36.57 -9.54 -23.86
C THR A 398 -35.58 -10.00 -22.78
N ALA A 399 -34.45 -9.30 -22.59
CA ALA A 399 -33.45 -9.68 -21.60
C ALA A 399 -33.91 -9.48 -20.14
N ILE A 400 -34.79 -8.52 -19.90
CA ILE A 400 -35.32 -8.22 -18.56
C ILE A 400 -36.42 -9.23 -18.18
N GLU A 401 -37.25 -9.65 -19.15
CA GLU A 401 -38.23 -10.73 -18.95
C GLU A 401 -37.59 -12.09 -18.68
N ALA A 402 -36.40 -12.35 -19.27
CA ALA A 402 -35.62 -13.55 -19.00
C ALA A 402 -35.10 -13.60 -17.55
N TYR A 403 -34.68 -12.45 -16.99
CA TYR A 403 -34.23 -12.37 -15.60
C TYR A 403 -35.40 -12.49 -14.59
N ASP A 404 -36.55 -11.88 -14.86
CA ASP A 404 -37.73 -12.00 -13.98
C ASP A 404 -38.29 -13.44 -13.99
N ARG A 405 -38.15 -14.18 -15.11
CA ARG A 405 -38.39 -15.64 -15.14
C ARG A 405 -37.34 -16.42 -14.36
N TRP A 406 -36.05 -16.10 -14.52
CA TRP A 406 -34.96 -16.80 -13.84
C TRP A 406 -35.03 -16.67 -12.31
N TYR A 407 -35.35 -15.47 -11.80
CA TYR A 407 -35.46 -15.19 -10.37
C TYR A 407 -36.72 -15.84 -9.74
N ARG A 408 -37.82 -15.95 -10.49
CA ARG A 408 -39.08 -16.54 -9.99
C ARG A 408 -39.14 -18.07 -10.07
N PHE A 409 -38.39 -18.70 -10.97
CA PHE A 409 -38.49 -20.14 -11.28
C PHE A 409 -37.19 -20.89 -11.02
N GLY A 410 -36.47 -20.58 -9.95
CA GLY A 410 -35.19 -21.23 -9.58
C GLY A 410 -35.12 -22.70 -10.00
N LEU A 411 -34.08 -23.07 -10.76
CA LEU A 411 -33.92 -24.45 -11.21
C LEU A 411 -33.68 -25.37 -10.00
N PRO A 412 -34.28 -26.57 -9.99
CA PRO A 412 -33.97 -27.58 -8.98
C PRO A 412 -32.56 -28.13 -9.18
N SER A 413 -31.92 -28.38 -8.03
CA SER A 413 -30.61 -28.98 -7.73
C SER A 413 -29.73 -29.44 -8.89
#